data_AF-A0A848L3P9-F1
#
_entry.id   AF-A0A848L3P9-F1
#
_cell.length_a   1.000
_cell.length_b   1.000
_cell.length_c   1.000
_cell.angle_alpha   90.00
_cell.angle_beta   90.00
_cell.angle_gamma   90.00
#
_symmetry.space_group_name_H-M   'P 1'
#
loop_
_entity.id
_entity.type
_entity.pdbx_description
1 polymer ?
#
loop_
_entity_poly.entity_id
_entity_poly.type
_entity_poly.pdbx_seq_one_letter_code
_entity_poly.pdbx_strand_id
1 'polypeptide(L)'
;MVTQELLSDSLLSINATIRIFLKENITRPYSACRNLGGSLWCLVDMYRSRAIIRFLLEADVEGFFEDLHREALTYLTLLKAYHQGFNVDRELVNAETAGPLLCAMAAGNFKLAHEIHTLMPRQLDDPDGLEFFTYTSMLRALAAGTEQDIATAFQSFQDACTGKFGFDGKIAIIGTLVHRDAAAFNQALLEYLQSFEELSPEEQEELSPGAESIDILALALVNVARRRDVPLTVAHRMLPPELLEPRIRIPQEGYPAWP
;
A
#
# COMPACT_ATOMS: atom_id res chain seq x y z
N MET A 1 21.00 -10.74 -15.97
CA MET A 1 20.24 -11.13 -17.19
C MET A 1 18.98 -11.93 -16.86
N VAL A 2 19.04 -12.92 -15.96
CA VAL A 2 17.87 -13.71 -15.51
C VAL A 2 16.73 -12.84 -14.94
N THR A 3 17.04 -11.71 -14.29
CA THR A 3 16.04 -10.82 -13.66
C THR A 3 15.11 -10.12 -14.67
N GLN A 4 15.60 -9.72 -15.83
CA GLN A 4 14.81 -8.91 -16.78
C GLN A 4 13.78 -9.75 -17.54
N GLU A 5 14.14 -10.97 -17.92
CA GLU A 5 13.23 -11.93 -18.56
C GLU A 5 12.12 -12.34 -17.60
N LEU A 6 12.48 -12.67 -16.34
CA LEU A 6 11.51 -13.01 -15.30
C LEU A 6 10.52 -11.86 -15.02
N LEU A 7 11.01 -10.62 -14.93
CA LEU A 7 10.15 -9.44 -14.75
C LEU A 7 9.24 -9.25 -15.97
N SER A 8 9.74 -9.47 -17.19
CA SER A 8 8.95 -9.32 -18.42
C SER A 8 7.84 -10.36 -18.52
N ASP A 9 8.13 -11.62 -18.20
CA ASP A 9 7.16 -12.70 -18.15
C ASP A 9 6.10 -12.48 -17.06
N SER A 10 6.55 -11.98 -15.90
CA SER A 10 5.65 -11.59 -14.80
C SER A 10 4.71 -10.46 -15.22
N LEU A 11 5.22 -9.44 -15.92
CA LEU A 11 4.40 -8.35 -16.44
C LEU A 11 3.35 -8.83 -17.46
N LEU A 12 3.75 -9.71 -18.38
CA LEU A 12 2.84 -10.32 -19.35
C LEU A 12 1.74 -11.12 -18.66
N SER A 13 2.10 -11.95 -17.68
CA SER A 13 1.17 -12.75 -16.89
C SER A 13 0.18 -11.88 -16.11
N ILE A 14 0.67 -10.87 -15.40
CA ILE A 14 -0.17 -9.93 -14.64
C ILE A 14 -1.13 -9.19 -15.58
N ASN A 15 -0.66 -8.70 -16.72
CA ASN A 15 -1.50 -8.00 -17.69
C ASN A 15 -2.59 -8.90 -18.29
N ALA A 16 -2.26 -10.15 -18.60
CA ALA A 16 -3.23 -11.12 -19.08
C ALA A 16 -4.31 -11.41 -18.02
N THR A 17 -3.89 -11.62 -16.78
CA THR A 17 -4.81 -11.92 -15.67
C THR A 17 -5.71 -10.74 -15.32
N ILE A 18 -5.16 -9.52 -15.23
CA ILE A 18 -5.96 -8.29 -15.03
C ILE A 18 -7.02 -8.17 -16.13
N ARG A 19 -6.65 -8.43 -17.39
CA ARG A 19 -7.59 -8.35 -18.52
C ARG A 19 -8.72 -9.38 -18.40
N ILE A 20 -8.41 -10.61 -18.00
CA ILE A 20 -9.41 -11.66 -17.77
C ILE A 20 -10.37 -11.23 -16.66
N PHE A 21 -9.86 -10.79 -15.51
CA PHE A 21 -10.72 -10.33 -14.42
C PHE A 21 -11.66 -9.19 -14.82
N LEU A 22 -11.12 -8.17 -15.51
CA LEU A 22 -11.92 -7.00 -15.92
C LEU A 22 -12.93 -7.28 -17.04
N LYS A 23 -12.69 -8.28 -17.91
CA LYS A 23 -13.58 -8.58 -19.03
C LYS A 23 -14.58 -9.70 -18.73
N GLU A 24 -14.15 -10.71 -17.99
CA GLU A 24 -14.88 -11.97 -17.85
C GLU A 24 -15.49 -12.12 -16.47
N ASN A 25 -14.80 -11.66 -15.41
CA ASN A 25 -15.22 -11.92 -14.03
C ASN A 25 -15.95 -10.74 -13.40
N ILE A 26 -15.57 -9.50 -13.73
CA ILE A 26 -16.14 -8.28 -13.18
C ILE A 26 -16.94 -7.57 -14.28
N THR A 27 -18.23 -7.86 -14.33
CA THR A 27 -19.16 -7.27 -15.31
C THR A 27 -20.12 -6.31 -14.62
N ARG A 28 -20.61 -5.31 -15.37
CA ARG A 28 -21.69 -4.44 -14.92
C ARG A 28 -23.04 -5.02 -15.38
N PRO A 29 -24.09 -4.99 -14.54
CA PRO A 29 -24.09 -4.54 -13.14
C PRO A 29 -23.37 -5.54 -12.21
N TYR A 30 -22.73 -5.04 -11.16
CA TYR A 30 -21.95 -5.87 -10.21
C TYR A 30 -22.79 -6.94 -9.49
N SER A 31 -24.11 -6.79 -9.43
CA SER A 31 -25.04 -7.81 -8.94
C SER A 31 -25.00 -9.12 -9.73
N ALA A 32 -24.54 -9.09 -10.99
CA ALA A 32 -24.42 -10.28 -11.83
C ALA A 32 -23.13 -11.09 -11.56
N CYS A 33 -22.19 -10.54 -10.78
CA CYS A 33 -20.89 -11.17 -10.54
C CYS A 33 -20.98 -12.21 -9.42
N ARG A 34 -20.74 -13.49 -9.75
CA ARG A 34 -20.80 -14.59 -8.77
C ARG A 34 -19.71 -14.53 -7.71
N ASN A 35 -18.51 -14.05 -8.04
CA ASN A 35 -17.39 -13.94 -7.10
C ASN A 35 -16.75 -12.54 -7.22
N LEU A 36 -17.56 -11.51 -6.98
CA LEU A 36 -17.12 -10.12 -7.10
C LEU A 36 -15.98 -9.83 -6.11
N GLY A 37 -16.17 -10.17 -4.83
CA GLY A 37 -15.19 -9.92 -3.78
C GLY A 37 -13.82 -10.52 -4.08
N GLY A 38 -13.76 -11.83 -4.37
CA GLY A 38 -12.50 -12.50 -4.70
C GLY A 38 -11.84 -11.91 -5.96
N SER A 39 -12.63 -11.56 -6.99
CA SER A 39 -12.09 -10.97 -8.22
C SER A 39 -11.48 -9.58 -7.99
N LEU A 40 -12.15 -8.74 -7.20
CA LEU A 40 -11.64 -7.41 -6.84
C LEU A 40 -10.39 -7.54 -5.96
N TRP A 41 -10.37 -8.46 -5.00
CA TRP A 41 -9.21 -8.69 -4.13
C TRP A 41 -7.99 -9.14 -4.92
N CYS A 42 -8.12 -10.09 -5.86
CA CYS A 42 -7.02 -10.50 -6.72
C CYS A 42 -6.45 -9.32 -7.55
N LEU A 43 -7.29 -8.40 -8.00
CA LEU A 43 -6.84 -7.24 -8.75
C LEU A 43 -6.03 -6.25 -7.90
N VAL A 44 -6.38 -6.07 -6.62
CA VAL A 44 -5.68 -5.17 -5.69
C VAL A 44 -4.17 -5.47 -5.68
N ASP A 45 -3.79 -6.72 -5.39
CA ASP A 45 -2.38 -7.09 -5.31
C ASP A 45 -1.67 -7.03 -6.67
N MET A 46 -2.38 -7.35 -7.76
CA MET A 46 -1.80 -7.34 -9.11
C MET A 46 -1.39 -5.94 -9.56
N TYR A 47 -2.16 -4.90 -9.22
CA TYR A 47 -1.80 -3.53 -9.58
C TYR A 47 -0.51 -3.07 -8.90
N ARG A 48 -0.29 -3.46 -7.63
CA ARG A 48 0.98 -3.18 -6.94
C ARG A 48 2.16 -3.75 -7.69
N SER A 49 2.12 -5.06 -7.94
CA SER A 49 3.22 -5.77 -8.60
C SER A 49 3.44 -5.21 -10.00
N ARG A 50 2.37 -4.88 -10.73
CA ARG A 50 2.48 -4.22 -12.03
C ARG A 50 3.17 -2.85 -11.95
N ALA A 51 2.84 -2.03 -10.94
CA ALA A 51 3.47 -0.73 -10.74
C ALA A 51 4.99 -0.86 -10.62
N ILE A 52 5.45 -1.73 -9.72
CA ILE A 52 6.87 -1.99 -9.46
C ILE A 52 7.55 -2.49 -10.74
N ILE A 53 6.98 -3.53 -11.38
CA ILE A 53 7.61 -4.15 -12.55
C ILE A 53 7.70 -3.17 -13.73
N ARG A 54 6.64 -2.36 -14.00
CA ARG A 54 6.67 -1.34 -15.06
C ARG A 54 7.77 -0.31 -14.82
N PHE A 55 7.95 0.14 -13.58
CA PHE A 55 9.04 1.06 -13.27
C PHE A 55 10.41 0.40 -13.49
N LEU A 56 10.61 -0.83 -13.01
CA LEU A 56 11.91 -1.50 -13.12
C LEU A 56 12.30 -1.87 -14.56
N LEU A 57 11.33 -2.21 -15.41
CA LEU A 57 11.59 -2.58 -16.81
C LEU A 57 11.64 -1.37 -17.76
N GLU A 58 10.77 -0.39 -17.56
CA GLU A 58 10.47 0.64 -18.56
C GLU A 58 10.75 2.06 -18.04
N ALA A 59 11.17 2.22 -16.78
CA ALA A 59 11.25 3.51 -16.09
C ALA A 59 9.93 4.30 -16.16
N ASP A 60 8.80 3.59 -16.21
CA ASP A 60 7.48 4.18 -16.40
C ASP A 60 6.93 4.74 -15.08
N VAL A 61 7.37 5.96 -14.75
CA VAL A 61 6.94 6.72 -13.57
C VAL A 61 5.43 6.97 -13.57
N GLU A 62 4.85 7.26 -14.75
CA GLU A 62 3.43 7.55 -14.85
C GLU A 62 2.59 6.29 -14.64
N GLY A 63 3.00 5.20 -15.25
CA GLY A 63 2.42 3.88 -15.05
C GLY A 63 2.49 3.40 -13.62
N PHE A 64 3.62 3.63 -12.94
CA PHE A 64 3.80 3.32 -11.52
C PHE A 64 2.69 3.99 -10.67
N PHE A 65 2.57 5.32 -10.75
CA PHE A 65 1.59 6.05 -9.95
C PHE A 65 0.14 5.78 -10.34
N GLU A 66 -0.12 5.54 -11.63
CA GLU A 66 -1.45 5.15 -12.11
C GLU A 66 -1.86 3.79 -11.54
N ASP A 67 -0.95 2.83 -11.43
CA ASP A 67 -1.22 1.51 -10.88
C ASP A 67 -1.38 1.52 -9.36
N LEU A 68 -0.61 2.34 -8.62
CA LEU A 68 -0.88 2.59 -7.20
C LEU A 68 -2.31 3.14 -6.97
N HIS A 69 -2.78 4.02 -7.87
CA HIS A 69 -4.15 4.52 -7.84
C HIS A 69 -5.17 3.43 -8.18
N ARG A 70 -4.91 2.59 -9.18
CA ARG A 70 -5.81 1.48 -9.53
C ARG A 70 -5.98 0.53 -8.36
N GLU A 71 -4.92 0.20 -7.64
CA GLU A 71 -5.00 -0.61 -6.44
C GLU A 71 -5.94 0.02 -5.40
N ALA A 72 -5.67 1.27 -5.02
CA ALA A 72 -6.44 1.97 -4.00
C ALA A 72 -7.92 2.14 -4.38
N LEU A 73 -8.20 2.48 -5.65
CA LEU A 73 -9.56 2.60 -6.17
C LEU A 73 -10.27 1.24 -6.26
N THR A 74 -9.57 0.17 -6.60
CA THR A 74 -10.14 -1.19 -6.65
C THR A 74 -10.54 -1.65 -5.26
N TYR A 75 -9.71 -1.39 -4.24
CA TYR A 75 -10.06 -1.67 -2.86
C TYR A 75 -11.22 -0.80 -2.37
N LEU A 76 -11.28 0.48 -2.77
CA LEU A 76 -12.44 1.33 -2.48
C LEU A 76 -13.73 0.76 -3.09
N THR A 77 -13.66 0.24 -4.33
CA THR A 77 -14.78 -0.47 -4.97
C THR A 77 -15.18 -1.71 -4.19
N LEU A 78 -14.22 -2.50 -3.69
CA LEU A 78 -14.48 -3.68 -2.84
C LEU A 78 -15.22 -3.29 -1.55
N LEU A 79 -14.77 -2.25 -0.86
CA LEU A 79 -15.44 -1.73 0.34
C LEU A 79 -16.86 -1.26 0.06
N LYS A 80 -17.07 -0.51 -1.04
CA LYS A 80 -18.41 -0.07 -1.45
C LYS A 80 -19.32 -1.25 -1.81
N ALA A 81 -18.78 -2.27 -2.47
CA ALA A 81 -19.51 -3.50 -2.79
C ALA A 81 -19.98 -4.21 -1.52
N TYR A 82 -19.11 -4.34 -0.53
CA TYR A 82 -19.45 -4.92 0.77
C TYR A 82 -20.57 -4.16 1.47
N HIS A 83 -20.47 -2.83 1.57
CA HIS A 83 -21.50 -2.00 2.23
C HIS A 83 -22.85 -2.00 1.51
N GLN A 84 -22.89 -2.34 0.23
CA GLN A 84 -24.13 -2.48 -0.54
C GLN A 84 -24.69 -3.92 -0.52
N GLY A 85 -24.08 -4.85 0.21
CA GLY A 85 -24.56 -6.22 0.34
C GLY A 85 -24.35 -7.08 -0.89
N PHE A 86 -23.38 -6.74 -1.75
CA PHE A 86 -22.95 -7.63 -2.83
C PHE A 86 -22.18 -8.84 -2.27
N ASN A 87 -21.92 -9.84 -3.12
CA ASN A 87 -21.17 -11.03 -2.73
C ASN A 87 -19.68 -10.71 -2.51
N VAL A 88 -19.36 -10.25 -1.29
CA VAL A 88 -18.02 -9.93 -0.82
C VAL A 88 -17.82 -10.54 0.56
N ASP A 89 -16.84 -11.43 0.68
CA ASP A 89 -16.50 -12.05 1.95
C ASP A 89 -15.93 -11.01 2.92
N ARG A 90 -16.37 -11.08 4.18
CA ARG A 90 -15.98 -10.14 5.24
C ARG A 90 -14.47 -10.11 5.47
N GLU A 91 -13.80 -11.24 5.28
CA GLU A 91 -12.35 -11.40 5.45
C GLU A 91 -11.56 -10.52 4.47
N LEU A 92 -12.11 -10.20 3.29
CA LEU A 92 -11.47 -9.36 2.27
C LEU A 92 -11.59 -7.86 2.56
N VAL A 93 -12.46 -7.47 3.49
CA VAL A 93 -12.74 -6.07 3.88
C VAL A 93 -12.47 -5.87 5.37
N ASN A 94 -11.34 -6.38 5.86
CA ASN A 94 -10.99 -6.30 7.27
C ASN A 94 -10.36 -4.95 7.66
N ALA A 95 -10.18 -4.76 8.97
CA ALA A 95 -9.60 -3.53 9.51
C ALA A 95 -8.07 -3.46 9.42
N GLU A 96 -7.42 -4.52 8.90
CA GLU A 96 -5.98 -4.78 8.95
C GLU A 96 -5.31 -4.60 7.58
N THR A 97 -6.09 -4.30 6.54
CA THR A 97 -5.58 -4.15 5.18
C THR A 97 -4.86 -2.82 5.00
N ALA A 98 -3.53 -2.83 5.16
CA ALA A 98 -2.68 -1.64 5.03
C ALA A 98 -2.33 -1.29 3.56
N GLY A 99 -2.26 -2.28 2.69
CA GLY A 99 -1.69 -2.13 1.36
C GLY A 99 -2.27 -1.00 0.49
N PRO A 100 -3.58 -1.01 0.20
CA PRO A 100 -4.24 0.01 -0.61
C PRO A 100 -4.15 1.43 0.00
N LEU A 101 -4.09 1.53 1.33
CA LEU A 101 -3.83 2.80 2.02
C LEU A 101 -2.43 3.32 1.71
N LEU A 102 -1.41 2.45 1.80
CA LEU A 102 -0.03 2.81 1.47
C LEU A 102 0.09 3.25 0.02
N CYS A 103 -0.58 2.59 -0.92
CA CYS A 103 -0.54 2.98 -2.34
C CYS A 103 -1.18 4.36 -2.57
N ALA A 104 -2.31 4.65 -1.93
CA ALA A 104 -2.91 5.99 -1.97
C ALA A 104 -1.97 7.07 -1.39
N MET A 105 -1.31 6.78 -0.26
CA MET A 105 -0.37 7.69 0.40
C MET A 105 0.93 7.89 -0.40
N ALA A 106 1.50 6.82 -0.96
CA ALA A 106 2.69 6.84 -1.81
C ALA A 106 2.45 7.61 -3.11
N ALA A 107 1.22 7.59 -3.64
CA ALA A 107 0.85 8.39 -4.79
C ALA A 107 0.39 9.82 -4.43
N GLY A 108 0.47 10.21 -3.14
CA GLY A 108 0.09 11.53 -2.63
C GLY A 108 -1.42 11.79 -2.55
N ASN A 109 -2.26 10.79 -2.80
CA ASN A 109 -3.71 10.90 -2.81
C ASN A 109 -4.32 10.63 -1.42
N PHE A 110 -4.05 11.53 -0.48
CA PHE A 110 -4.55 11.40 0.89
C PHE A 110 -6.08 11.53 1.01
N LYS A 111 -6.73 12.18 0.03
CA LYS A 111 -8.19 12.18 -0.05
C LYS A 111 -8.72 10.77 -0.27
N LEU A 112 -8.14 10.01 -1.20
CA LEU A 112 -8.50 8.61 -1.43
C LEU A 112 -8.18 7.73 -0.20
N ALA A 113 -7.03 7.95 0.45
CA ALA A 113 -6.71 7.25 1.70
C ALA A 113 -7.77 7.51 2.79
N HIS A 114 -8.27 8.74 2.89
CA HIS A 114 -9.36 9.09 3.81
C HIS A 114 -10.70 8.43 3.44
N GLU A 115 -11.04 8.34 2.14
CA GLU A 115 -12.24 7.63 1.67
C GLU A 115 -12.18 6.14 2.01
N ILE A 116 -11.03 5.50 1.80
CA ILE A 116 -10.78 4.11 2.20
C ILE A 116 -10.95 3.97 3.72
N HIS A 117 -10.27 4.81 4.50
CA HIS A 117 -10.38 4.81 5.96
C HIS A 117 -11.83 4.87 6.45
N THR A 118 -12.64 5.73 5.84
CA THR A 118 -14.05 5.96 6.24
C THR A 118 -14.92 4.72 6.02
N LEU A 119 -14.63 3.92 5.00
CA LEU A 119 -15.41 2.72 4.66
C LEU A 119 -14.83 1.43 5.26
N MET A 120 -13.55 1.39 5.62
CA MET A 120 -12.98 0.21 6.27
C MET A 120 -13.69 -0.05 7.61
N PRO A 121 -14.07 -1.30 7.91
CA PRO A 121 -14.63 -1.63 9.21
C PRO A 121 -13.70 -1.23 10.37
N ARG A 122 -14.33 -0.96 11.51
CA ARG A 122 -13.63 -0.93 12.81
C ARG A 122 -13.33 -2.37 13.21
N GLN A 123 -12.26 -2.54 14.00
CA GLN A 123 -11.69 -3.83 14.44
C GLN A 123 -12.72 -4.97 14.48
N LEU A 124 -12.40 -6.07 13.81
CA LEU A 124 -13.10 -7.33 14.03
C LEU A 124 -12.67 -7.84 15.41
N ASP A 125 -13.57 -8.46 16.18
CA ASP A 125 -13.24 -9.08 17.49
C ASP A 125 -12.28 -10.27 17.28
N ASP A 126 -11.05 -9.96 16.91
CA ASP A 126 -9.97 -10.87 16.57
C ASP A 126 -8.72 -10.41 17.35
N PRO A 127 -8.38 -11.10 18.45
CA PRO A 127 -7.19 -10.80 19.23
C PRO A 127 -5.89 -11.14 18.48
N ASP A 128 -5.92 -12.05 17.50
CA ASP A 128 -4.74 -12.50 16.77
C ASP A 128 -4.33 -11.49 15.67
N GLY A 129 -5.23 -10.59 15.28
CA GLY A 129 -5.02 -9.51 14.30
C GLY A 129 -4.64 -8.15 14.89
N LEU A 130 -4.43 -8.06 16.22
CA LEU A 130 -4.25 -6.78 16.92
C LEU A 130 -3.05 -5.97 16.40
N GLU A 131 -1.93 -6.61 16.09
CA GLU A 131 -0.74 -5.94 15.56
C GLU A 131 -1.02 -5.30 14.19
N PHE A 132 -1.66 -6.03 13.29
CA PHE A 132 -2.01 -5.50 11.96
C PHE A 132 -3.08 -4.43 12.03
N PHE A 133 -4.02 -4.56 12.98
CA PHE A 133 -5.08 -3.59 13.19
C PHE A 133 -4.52 -2.26 13.71
N THR A 134 -3.65 -2.32 14.72
CA THR A 134 -3.04 -1.12 15.31
C THR A 134 -2.08 -0.45 14.33
N TYR A 135 -1.29 -1.22 13.57
CA TYR A 135 -0.48 -0.69 12.47
C TYR A 135 -1.33 0.01 11.40
N THR A 136 -2.41 -0.63 10.94
CA THR A 136 -3.31 -0.03 9.95
C THR A 136 -4.02 1.21 10.49
N SER A 137 -4.41 1.20 11.76
CA SER A 137 -4.97 2.36 12.46
C SER A 137 -3.98 3.52 12.52
N MET A 138 -2.69 3.23 12.75
CA MET A 138 -1.64 4.23 12.71
C MET A 138 -1.49 4.85 11.32
N LEU A 139 -1.49 4.05 10.25
CA LEU A 139 -1.46 4.57 8.87
C LEU A 139 -2.68 5.44 8.54
N ARG A 140 -3.88 5.04 8.98
CA ARG A 140 -5.11 5.83 8.81
C ARG A 140 -5.00 7.18 9.52
N ALA A 141 -4.48 7.19 10.74
CA ALA A 141 -4.25 8.41 11.50
C ALA A 141 -3.23 9.34 10.81
N LEU A 142 -2.14 8.80 10.27
CA LEU A 142 -1.19 9.59 9.47
C LEU A 142 -1.80 10.15 8.18
N ALA A 143 -2.71 9.41 7.55
CA ALA A 143 -3.32 9.82 6.30
C ALA A 143 -4.32 10.97 6.49
N ALA A 144 -5.16 10.90 7.54
CA ALA A 144 -6.33 11.76 7.67
C ALA A 144 -6.70 12.20 9.10
N GLY A 145 -5.97 11.75 10.12
CA GLY A 145 -6.24 12.06 11.52
C GLY A 145 -5.77 13.46 11.95
N THR A 146 -6.24 13.88 13.11
CA THR A 146 -5.69 15.01 13.87
C THR A 146 -4.38 14.63 14.56
N GLU A 147 -3.64 15.59 15.12
CA GLU A 147 -2.45 15.31 15.93
C GLU A 147 -2.78 14.41 17.14
N GLN A 148 -3.98 14.56 17.72
CA GLN A 148 -4.43 13.71 18.82
C GLN A 148 -4.71 12.28 18.36
N ASP A 149 -5.32 12.12 17.17
CA ASP A 149 -5.57 10.79 16.59
C ASP A 149 -4.24 10.08 16.28
N ILE A 150 -3.27 10.82 15.73
CA ILE A 150 -1.92 10.32 15.44
C ILE A 150 -1.22 9.87 16.72
N ALA A 151 -1.20 10.69 17.77
CA ALA A 151 -0.56 10.34 19.03
C ALA A 151 -1.21 9.11 19.68
N THR A 152 -2.54 9.05 19.67
CA THR A 152 -3.31 7.93 20.24
C THR A 152 -3.07 6.63 19.47
N ALA A 153 -3.14 6.68 18.14
CA ALA A 153 -2.90 5.52 17.29
C ALA A 153 -1.46 5.03 17.39
N PHE A 154 -0.49 5.95 17.53
CA PHE A 154 0.91 5.59 17.70
C PHE A 154 1.16 4.86 19.02
N GLN A 155 0.59 5.35 20.14
CA GLN A 155 0.70 4.67 21.43
C GLN A 155 0.15 3.24 21.35
N SER A 156 -1.06 3.06 20.79
CA SER A 156 -1.65 1.73 20.61
C SER A 156 -0.80 0.81 19.72
N PHE A 157 -0.20 1.37 18.66
CA PHE A 157 0.70 0.63 17.79
C PHE A 157 1.99 0.20 18.51
N GLN A 158 2.59 1.08 19.30
CA GLN A 158 3.76 0.74 20.12
C GLN A 158 3.44 -0.36 21.13
N ASP A 159 2.31 -0.23 21.84
CA ASP A 159 1.91 -1.17 22.89
C ASP A 159 1.65 -2.58 22.34
N ALA A 160 1.06 -2.68 21.14
CA ALA A 160 0.75 -3.96 20.51
C ALA A 160 1.96 -4.61 19.80
N CYS A 161 2.85 -3.80 19.21
CA CYS A 161 3.85 -4.30 18.27
C CYS A 161 5.31 -4.26 18.74
N THR A 162 5.62 -3.67 19.90
CA THR A 162 7.02 -3.62 20.38
C THR A 162 7.59 -5.03 20.60
N GLY A 163 8.78 -5.29 20.03
CA GLY A 163 9.45 -6.59 20.13
C GLY A 163 8.82 -7.67 19.25
N LYS A 164 7.89 -7.29 18.36
CA LYS A 164 7.32 -8.18 17.34
C LYS A 164 8.13 -8.04 16.06
N PHE A 165 8.49 -9.19 15.50
CA PHE A 165 9.24 -9.28 14.25
C PHE A 165 8.55 -8.47 13.13
N GLY A 166 9.33 -7.68 12.39
CA GLY A 166 8.84 -6.88 11.26
C GLY A 166 8.11 -5.57 11.62
N PHE A 167 7.98 -5.22 12.91
CA PHE A 167 7.36 -3.96 13.33
C PHE A 167 8.31 -2.95 13.96
N ASP A 168 9.41 -3.37 14.60
CA ASP A 168 10.31 -2.45 15.30
C ASP A 168 10.86 -1.33 14.40
N GLY A 169 11.27 -1.65 13.17
CA GLY A 169 11.69 -0.64 12.19
C GLY A 169 10.57 0.31 11.78
N LYS A 170 9.33 -0.20 11.65
CA LYS A 170 8.15 0.62 11.34
C LYS A 170 7.80 1.55 12.50
N ILE A 171 7.87 1.05 13.74
CA ILE A 171 7.68 1.84 14.95
C ILE A 171 8.72 2.97 15.01
N ALA A 172 9.99 2.67 14.76
CA ALA A 172 11.07 3.64 14.78
C ALA A 172 10.80 4.78 13.78
N ILE A 173 10.58 4.47 12.50
CA ILE A 173 10.32 5.50 11.48
C ILE A 173 9.04 6.29 11.81
N ILE A 174 7.94 5.60 12.11
CA ILE A 174 6.66 6.27 12.36
C ILE A 174 6.77 7.18 13.60
N GLY A 175 7.47 6.74 14.64
CA GLY A 175 7.68 7.53 15.85
C GLY A 175 8.38 8.86 15.57
N THR A 176 9.35 8.88 14.65
CA THR A 176 10.02 10.13 14.27
C THR A 176 9.08 11.10 13.54
N LEU A 177 8.13 10.58 12.74
CA LEU A 177 7.11 11.39 12.07
C LEU A 177 6.09 11.97 13.06
N VAL A 178 5.73 11.24 14.11
CA VAL A 178 4.85 11.73 15.18
C VAL A 178 5.48 12.96 15.83
N HIS A 179 6.78 12.87 16.17
CA HIS A 179 7.53 13.96 16.82
C HIS A 179 8.06 15.03 15.85
N ARG A 180 7.92 14.80 14.53
CA ARG A 180 8.44 15.68 13.46
C ARG A 180 9.95 15.93 13.54
N ASP A 181 10.69 14.93 14.00
CA ASP A 181 12.16 15.00 14.08
C ASP A 181 12.76 14.60 12.73
N ALA A 182 13.23 15.59 11.97
CA ALA A 182 13.79 15.37 10.65
C ALA A 182 15.08 14.55 10.67
N ALA A 183 15.98 14.78 11.63
CA ALA A 183 17.23 14.06 11.69
C ALA A 183 16.97 12.58 12.03
N ALA A 184 16.13 12.34 13.04
CA ALA A 184 15.75 10.99 13.44
C ALA A 184 14.95 10.28 12.33
N PHE A 185 14.05 10.97 11.63
CA PHE A 185 13.31 10.38 10.51
C PHE A 185 14.22 9.87 9.40
N ASN A 186 15.17 10.71 8.97
CA ASN A 186 16.11 10.32 7.92
C ASN A 186 17.00 9.17 8.38
N GLN A 187 17.46 9.16 9.62
CA GLN A 187 18.25 8.06 10.17
C GLN A 187 17.44 6.75 10.22
N ALA A 188 16.25 6.78 10.83
CA ALA A 188 15.39 5.60 10.96
C ALA A 188 14.93 5.05 9.60
N LEU A 189 14.64 5.94 8.64
CA LEU A 189 14.28 5.55 7.28
C LEU A 189 15.45 4.85 6.58
N LEU A 190 16.68 5.37 6.72
CA LEU A 190 17.85 4.73 6.14
C LEU A 190 18.11 3.36 6.76
N GLU A 191 18.04 3.23 8.08
CA GLU A 191 18.20 1.95 8.79
C GLU A 191 17.17 0.91 8.34
N TYR A 192 15.90 1.31 8.21
CA TYR A 192 14.84 0.46 7.70
C TYR A 192 15.09 0.00 6.26
N LEU A 193 15.56 0.89 5.38
CA LEU A 193 15.85 0.52 4.00
C LEU A 193 17.10 -0.37 3.88
N GLN A 194 18.10 -0.15 4.74
CA GLN A 194 19.30 -0.98 4.82
C GLN A 194 19.00 -2.38 5.35
N SER A 195 17.98 -2.57 6.19
CA SER A 195 17.64 -3.91 6.69
C SER A 195 17.23 -4.88 5.58
N PHE A 196 16.75 -4.38 4.43
CA PHE A 196 16.47 -5.22 3.26
C PHE A 196 17.74 -5.77 2.60
N GLU A 197 18.87 -5.08 2.76
CA GLU A 197 20.16 -5.52 2.23
C GLU A 197 20.81 -6.62 3.09
N GLU A 198 20.34 -6.75 4.33
CA GLU A 198 20.80 -7.73 5.31
C GLU A 198 19.94 -9.01 5.32
N LEU A 199 18.85 -9.04 4.55
CA LEU A 199 17.98 -10.22 4.42
C LEU A 199 18.75 -11.40 3.82
N SER A 200 18.55 -12.58 4.39
CA SER A 200 19.03 -13.83 3.84
C SER A 200 18.37 -14.13 2.47
N PRO A 201 18.97 -14.99 1.63
CA PRO A 201 18.36 -15.38 0.36
C PRO A 201 16.95 -15.95 0.50
N GLU A 202 16.69 -16.72 1.57
CA GLU A 202 15.38 -17.27 1.87
C GLU A 202 14.35 -16.17 2.15
N GLU A 203 14.72 -15.16 2.94
CA GLU A 203 13.86 -14.00 3.23
C GLU A 203 13.66 -13.12 1.99
N GLN A 204 14.65 -13.03 1.09
CA GLN A 204 14.51 -12.30 -0.17
C GLN A 204 13.55 -13.00 -1.14
N GLU A 205 13.46 -14.33 -1.13
CA GLU A 205 12.51 -15.09 -1.96
C GLU A 205 11.05 -14.89 -1.53
N GLU A 206 10.81 -14.52 -0.26
CA GLU A 206 9.46 -14.20 0.24
C GLU A 206 8.98 -12.80 -0.19
N LEU A 207 9.88 -11.96 -0.71
CA LEU A 207 9.52 -10.63 -1.19
C LEU A 207 8.74 -10.71 -2.51
N SER A 208 7.80 -9.78 -2.69
CA SER A 208 7.15 -9.60 -3.99
C SER A 208 8.20 -9.20 -5.04
N PRO A 209 8.08 -9.66 -6.30
CA PRO A 209 9.06 -9.34 -7.34
C PRO A 209 9.34 -7.83 -7.44
N GLY A 210 10.59 -7.43 -7.27
CA GLY A 210 11.03 -6.04 -7.34
C GLY A 210 10.85 -5.22 -6.06
N ALA A 211 10.27 -5.79 -5.00
CA ALA A 211 10.13 -5.13 -3.70
C ALA A 211 11.49 -4.87 -3.02
N GLU A 212 12.52 -5.62 -3.39
CA GLU A 212 13.92 -5.36 -3.02
C GLU A 212 14.52 -4.10 -3.69
N SER A 213 13.81 -3.55 -4.68
CA SER A 213 14.26 -2.41 -5.48
C SER A 213 13.40 -1.16 -5.31
N ILE A 214 12.17 -1.26 -4.78
CA ILE A 214 11.27 -0.13 -4.51
C ILE A 214 10.41 -0.47 -3.28
N ASP A 215 10.40 0.42 -2.28
CA ASP A 215 9.57 0.24 -1.10
C ASP A 215 8.40 1.24 -1.05
N ILE A 216 7.17 0.74 -1.21
CA ILE A 216 5.95 1.56 -1.23
C ILE A 216 5.64 2.15 0.14
N LEU A 217 5.99 1.46 1.24
CA LEU A 217 5.81 1.99 2.59
C LEU A 217 6.70 3.23 2.79
N ALA A 218 7.97 3.14 2.43
CA ALA A 218 8.93 4.24 2.49
C ALA A 218 8.46 5.42 1.64
N LEU A 219 7.99 5.19 0.40
CA LEU A 219 7.40 6.24 -0.43
C LEU A 219 6.17 6.89 0.22
N ALA A 220 5.29 6.10 0.83
CA ALA A 220 4.14 6.61 1.57
C ALA A 220 4.57 7.47 2.77
N LEU A 221 5.55 7.02 3.54
CA LEU A 221 6.05 7.73 4.72
C LEU A 221 6.82 9.01 4.34
N VAL A 222 7.53 9.04 3.21
CA VAL A 222 8.13 10.26 2.65
C VAL A 222 7.06 11.31 2.36
N ASN A 223 5.93 10.92 1.76
CA ASN A 223 4.83 11.85 1.51
C ASN A 223 4.14 12.32 2.78
N VAL A 224 4.06 11.47 3.80
CA VAL A 224 3.59 11.88 5.14
C VAL A 224 4.56 12.88 5.76
N ALA A 225 5.87 12.63 5.71
CA ALA A 225 6.92 13.55 6.15
C ALA A 225 6.76 14.93 5.51
N ARG A 226 6.61 14.97 4.17
CA ARG A 226 6.42 16.21 3.42
C ARG A 226 5.19 16.99 3.90
N ARG A 227 4.05 16.33 4.18
CA ARG A 227 2.84 16.98 4.74
C ARG A 227 3.00 17.48 6.17
N ARG A 228 3.98 16.96 6.90
CA ARG A 228 4.29 17.32 8.29
C ARG A 228 5.51 18.23 8.40
N ASP A 229 5.95 18.82 7.28
CA ASP A 229 7.12 19.69 7.18
C ASP A 229 8.43 19.03 7.65
N VAL A 230 8.55 17.71 7.47
CA VAL A 230 9.75 16.93 7.77
C VAL A 230 10.55 16.73 6.48
N PRO A 231 11.70 17.41 6.29
CA PRO A 231 12.47 17.31 5.06
C PRO A 231 13.16 15.94 4.93
N LEU A 232 13.17 15.42 3.69
CA LEU A 232 13.93 14.23 3.31
C LEU A 232 15.35 14.62 2.88
N THR A 233 16.34 13.91 3.40
CA THR A 233 17.76 14.00 3.03
C THR A 233 18.37 12.64 2.67
N VAL A 234 17.65 11.54 2.91
CA VAL A 234 18.09 10.19 2.53
C VAL A 234 18.06 10.01 1.02
N ALA A 235 19.13 9.41 0.49
CA ALA A 235 19.17 8.83 -0.84
C ALA A 235 19.38 7.32 -0.71
N HIS A 236 18.50 6.52 -1.33
CA HIS A 236 18.57 5.06 -1.30
C HIS A 236 18.01 4.49 -2.59
N ARG A 237 18.51 3.33 -3.05
CA ARG A 237 18.06 2.70 -4.31
C ARG A 237 16.56 2.37 -4.33
N MET A 238 16.01 2.02 -3.16
CA MET A 238 14.58 1.76 -2.95
C MET A 238 13.70 3.01 -2.92
N LEU A 239 14.32 4.19 -2.99
CA LEU A 239 13.67 5.49 -3.11
C LEU A 239 14.17 6.22 -4.37
N PRO A 240 13.81 5.74 -5.57
CA PRO A 240 14.24 6.39 -6.82
C PRO A 240 13.82 7.87 -6.84
N PRO A 241 14.71 8.80 -7.19
CA PRO A 241 14.40 10.24 -7.22
C PRO A 241 13.15 10.59 -8.02
N GLU A 242 12.88 9.86 -9.10
CA GLU A 242 11.74 10.04 -9.99
C GLU A 242 10.39 9.74 -9.30
N LEU A 243 10.40 8.91 -8.25
CA LEU A 243 9.24 8.51 -7.46
C LEU A 243 9.07 9.34 -6.18
N LEU A 244 10.05 10.16 -5.80
CA LEU A 244 9.96 11.02 -4.61
C LEU A 244 8.96 12.18 -4.77
N GLU A 245 8.63 12.54 -6.02
CA GLU A 245 7.59 13.51 -6.34
C GLU A 245 6.27 12.79 -6.68
N PRO A 246 5.31 12.73 -5.74
CA PRO A 246 4.09 11.95 -5.92
C PRO A 246 3.23 12.52 -7.04
N ARG A 247 2.58 11.63 -7.80
CA ARG A 247 1.66 12.03 -8.88
C ARG A 247 0.28 11.42 -8.66
N ILE A 248 -0.73 12.27 -8.55
CA ILE A 248 -2.13 11.83 -8.56
C ILE A 248 -2.51 11.49 -10.00
N ARG A 249 -2.58 10.19 -10.32
CA ARG A 249 -2.95 9.67 -11.64
C ARG A 249 -4.21 8.84 -11.55
N ILE A 250 -5.35 9.51 -11.74
CA ILE A 250 -6.65 8.82 -11.76
C ILE A 250 -6.73 8.05 -13.08
N PRO A 251 -6.75 6.70 -13.04
CA PRO A 251 -6.92 5.90 -14.23
C PRO A 251 -8.26 6.21 -14.89
N GLN A 252 -8.27 6.41 -16.22
CA GLN A 252 -9.52 6.53 -16.98
C GLN A 252 -10.16 5.16 -17.23
N GLU A 253 -9.33 4.12 -17.31
CA GLU A 253 -9.71 2.77 -17.67
C GLU A 253 -8.91 1.73 -16.87
N GLY A 254 -9.31 0.47 -16.99
CA GLY A 254 -8.51 -0.64 -16.50
C GLY A 254 -8.58 -0.82 -14.99
N TYR A 255 -9.69 -0.41 -14.37
CA TYR A 255 -10.05 -0.74 -13.00
C TYR A 255 -11.59 -0.80 -12.88
N PRO A 256 -12.14 -1.53 -11.90
CA PRO A 256 -13.57 -1.64 -11.68
C PRO A 256 -14.08 -0.39 -10.98
N ALA A 257 -14.24 0.70 -11.74
CA ALA A 257 -14.73 1.96 -11.22
C ALA A 257 -16.14 1.79 -10.62
N TRP A 258 -16.35 2.29 -9.39
CA TRP A 258 -17.69 2.36 -8.82
C TRP A 258 -18.57 3.31 -9.66
N PRO A 259 -19.79 2.91 -10.06
CA PRO A 259 -20.70 3.75 -10.84
C PRO A 259 -21.22 4.98 -10.08
#